data_AF-A0A0Q9WFZ2-F1
#
_entry.id   AF-A0A0Q9WFZ2-F1
#
_cell.length_a   1.000
_cell.length_b   1.000
_cell.length_c   1.000
_cell.angle_alpha   90.00
_cell.angle_beta   90.00
_cell.angle_gamma   90.00
#
_symmetry.space_group_name_H-M   'P 1'
#
loop_
_entity.id
_entity.type
_entity.pdbx_description
1 polymer ?
#
loop_
_entity_poly.entity_id
_entity_poly.type
_entity_poly.pdbx_seq_one_letter_code
_entity_poly.pdbx_strand_id
1 'polypeptide(L)'
;MKADNNTPLEGMDEEMEDLLREEAIELLKESLSIISQEHAASYDVAKVISVQKQYVSGAVTIFVGQLTDGKTNKQCVITTWEGYPNNIKIKCEGDDAELSFTL
;
A
#
# COMPACT_ATOMS: atom_id res chain seq x y z
N MET A 1 -12.62 -10.93 25.05
CA MET A 1 -12.39 -9.60 24.44
C MET A 1 -11.86 -9.87 23.04
N LYS A 2 -12.62 -9.51 22.00
CA LYS A 2 -12.06 -9.50 20.64
C LYS A 2 -11.23 -8.22 20.56
N ALA A 3 -9.93 -8.36 20.35
CA ALA A 3 -9.11 -7.22 20.02
C ALA A 3 -9.56 -6.78 18.62
N ASP A 4 -10.11 -5.59 18.53
CA ASP A 4 -10.34 -4.93 17.25
C ASP A 4 -8.94 -4.53 16.76
N ASN A 5 -8.28 -5.40 15.98
CA ASN A 5 -6.91 -5.21 15.47
C ASN A 5 -6.80 -4.11 14.41
N ASN A 6 -7.79 -3.23 14.32
CA ASN A 6 -7.67 -1.95 13.66
C ASN A 6 -7.01 -1.03 14.68
N THR A 7 -5.68 -1.05 14.75
CA THR A 7 -4.93 0.03 15.40
C THR A 7 -4.71 1.05 14.29
N PRO A 8 -5.45 2.18 14.23
CA PRO A 8 -4.94 3.33 13.53
C PRO A 8 -3.52 3.59 14.02
N LEU A 9 -2.63 4.00 13.13
CA LEU A 9 -1.29 4.42 13.53
C LEU A 9 -1.32 5.51 14.64
N GLU A 10 -2.46 6.17 14.84
CA GLU A 10 -2.79 7.09 15.93
C GLU A 10 -2.79 6.40 17.32
N GLY A 11 -1.64 6.38 17.99
CA GLY A 11 -1.55 5.97 19.40
C GLY A 11 -0.17 5.50 19.88
N MET A 12 0.82 5.40 19.00
CA MET A 12 2.23 5.18 19.34
C MET A 12 2.96 6.54 19.40
N ASP A 13 4.12 6.63 20.06
CA ASP A 13 4.93 7.86 20.06
C ASP A 13 5.08 8.37 18.61
N GLU A 14 4.86 9.67 18.36
CA GLU A 14 4.79 10.27 17.01
C GLU A 14 6.01 9.87 16.14
N GLU A 15 7.20 9.77 16.76
CA GLU A 15 8.43 9.35 16.10
C GLU A 15 8.40 7.90 15.61
N MET A 16 7.80 6.99 16.37
CA MET A 16 7.60 5.60 15.95
C MET A 16 6.54 5.49 14.86
N GLU A 17 5.51 6.34 14.89
CA GLU A 17 4.48 6.38 13.85
C GLU A 17 5.07 6.81 12.49
N ASP A 18 5.89 7.86 12.51
CA ASP A 18 6.55 8.36 11.31
C ASP A 18 7.52 7.34 10.72
N LEU A 19 8.32 6.65 11.55
CA LEU A 19 9.21 5.57 11.09
C LEU A 19 8.43 4.43 10.42
N LEU A 20 7.34 3.97 11.03
CA LEU A 20 6.49 2.90 10.47
C LEU A 20 5.82 3.35 9.16
N ARG A 21 5.44 4.62 9.06
CA ARG A 21 4.89 5.19 7.84
C ARG A 21 5.94 5.24 6.72
N GLU A 22 7.16 5.69 7.02
CA GLU A 22 8.25 5.73 6.03
C GLU A 22 8.60 4.34 5.51
N GLU A 23 8.77 3.36 6.41
CA GLU A 23 9.03 1.95 6.06
C GLU A 23 7.92 1.39 5.14
N ALA A 24 6.66 1.63 5.48
CA ALA A 24 5.53 1.20 4.66
C ALA A 24 5.56 1.82 3.25
N ILE A 25 5.92 3.11 3.14
CA ILE A 25 6.03 3.79 1.84
C ILE A 25 7.19 3.25 1.01
N GLU A 26 8.31 2.89 1.63
CA GLU A 26 9.43 2.24 0.94
C GLU A 26 9.04 0.87 0.40
N LEU A 27 8.38 0.04 1.21
CA LEU A 27 7.86 -1.27 0.78
C LEU A 27 6.88 -1.14 -0.40
N LEU A 28 6.02 -0.12 -0.40
CA LEU A 28 5.13 0.16 -1.52
C LEU A 28 5.92 0.49 -2.80
N LYS A 29 6.92 1.36 -2.71
CA LYS A 29 7.75 1.74 -3.88
C LYS A 29 8.50 0.55 -4.44
N GLU A 30 9.07 -0.30 -3.58
CA GLU A 30 9.75 -1.52 -4.00
C GLU A 30 8.80 -2.48 -4.71
N SER A 31 7.62 -2.71 -4.13
CA SER A 31 6.58 -3.56 -4.73
C SER A 31 6.15 -3.08 -6.12
N LEU A 32 5.96 -1.77 -6.30
CA LEU A 32 5.62 -1.18 -7.59
C LEU A 32 6.77 -1.29 -8.61
N SER A 33 8.03 -1.18 -8.15
CA SER A 33 9.20 -1.41 -9.00
C SER A 33 9.25 -2.87 -9.50
N ILE A 34 8.98 -3.86 -8.64
CA ILE A 34 8.91 -5.28 -9.02
C ILE A 34 7.81 -5.48 -10.07
N ILE A 35 6.60 -4.95 -9.81
CA ILE A 35 5.48 -5.03 -10.76
C ILE A 35 5.85 -4.42 -12.13
N SER A 36 6.54 -3.28 -12.14
CA SER A 36 6.97 -2.65 -13.38
C SER A 36 7.96 -3.50 -14.17
N GLN A 37 8.82 -4.27 -13.48
CA GLN A 37 9.80 -5.16 -14.12
C GLN A 37 9.15 -6.45 -14.64
N GLU A 38 8.23 -7.05 -13.88
CA GLU A 38 7.69 -8.37 -14.18
C GLU A 38 6.38 -8.37 -14.98
N HIS A 39 5.54 -7.35 -14.79
CA HIS A 39 4.19 -7.28 -15.36
C HIS A 39 4.00 -6.16 -16.37
N ALA A 40 5.07 -5.42 -16.71
CA ALA A 40 5.05 -4.26 -17.61
C ALA A 40 4.01 -3.19 -17.24
N ALA A 41 3.60 -3.13 -15.97
CA ALA A 41 2.70 -2.12 -15.43
C ALA A 41 3.51 -1.04 -14.73
N SER A 42 3.57 0.16 -15.32
CA SER A 42 4.31 1.30 -14.79
C SER A 42 3.39 2.15 -13.91
N TYR A 43 3.59 2.04 -12.59
CA TYR A 43 2.95 2.91 -11.60
C TYR A 43 4.00 3.41 -10.63
N ASP A 44 4.05 4.72 -10.44
CA ASP A 44 4.89 5.36 -9.42
C ASP A 44 4.02 6.04 -8.35
N VAL A 45 4.56 6.14 -7.13
CA VAL A 45 3.90 6.85 -6.04
C VAL A 45 4.08 8.36 -6.21
N ALA A 46 3.03 9.07 -6.61
CA ALA A 46 3.04 10.53 -6.70
C ALA A 46 2.80 11.19 -5.34
N LYS A 47 1.90 10.62 -4.54
CA LYS A 47 1.58 11.12 -3.19
C LYS A 47 0.99 10.01 -2.33
N VAL A 48 1.33 9.96 -1.05
CA VAL A 48 0.62 9.15 -0.06
C VAL A 48 -0.23 10.08 0.81
N ILE A 49 -1.52 9.74 0.93
CA ILE A 49 -2.51 10.52 1.70
C ILE A 49 -2.69 9.89 3.09
N SER A 50 -2.82 8.57 3.15
CA SER A 50 -2.93 7.83 4.40
C SER A 50 -2.30 6.46 4.30
N VAL A 51 -1.77 5.98 5.42
CA VAL A 51 -1.29 4.60 5.59
C VAL A 51 -2.03 4.01 6.78
N GLN A 52 -2.52 2.78 6.64
CA GLN A 52 -3.13 2.01 7.71
C GLN A 52 -2.51 0.63 7.71
N LYS A 53 -2.01 0.16 8.86
CA LYS A 53 -1.45 -1.19 9.01
C LYS A 53 -2.33 -2.01 9.94
N GLN A 54 -2.66 -3.23 9.53
CA GLN A 54 -3.50 -4.17 10.30
C GLN A 54 -2.73 -5.47 10.51
N TYR A 55 -2.59 -5.89 11.77
CA TYR A 55 -1.93 -7.15 12.12
C TYR A 55 -2.93 -8.30 12.12
N VAL A 56 -2.65 -9.30 11.28
CA VAL A 56 -3.44 -10.52 11.10
C VAL A 56 -2.51 -11.74 11.28
N SER A 57 -2.70 -12.83 10.54
CA SER A 57 -1.67 -13.89 10.38
C SER A 57 -0.55 -13.42 9.44
N GLY A 58 0.05 -12.27 9.75
CA GLY A 58 0.89 -11.44 8.89
C GLY A 58 0.59 -9.96 9.13
N ALA A 59 0.84 -9.09 8.14
CA ALA A 59 0.32 -7.73 8.16
C ALA A 59 -0.34 -7.37 6.83
N VAL A 60 -1.38 -6.55 6.89
CA VAL A 60 -2.00 -5.93 5.73
C VAL A 60 -1.76 -4.44 5.85
N THR A 61 -1.18 -3.83 4.82
CA THR A 61 -0.99 -2.38 4.77
C THR A 61 -1.85 -1.80 3.66
N ILE A 62 -2.68 -0.83 4.02
CA ILE A 62 -3.59 -0.12 3.11
C ILE A 62 -3.06 1.29 2.94
N PHE A 63 -2.78 1.66 1.70
CA PHE A 63 -2.39 2.99 1.30
C PHE A 63 -3.56 3.64 0.55
N VAL A 64 -3.86 4.88 0.89
CA VAL A 64 -4.64 5.76 0.03
C VAL A 64 -3.68 6.81 -0.48
N GLY A 65 -3.58 6.96 -1.79
CA GLY A 65 -2.58 7.82 -2.40
C GLY A 65 -2.91 8.13 -3.85
N GLN A 66 -2.02 8.87 -4.49
CA GLN A 66 -2.03 9.09 -5.92
C GLN A 66 -0.90 8.27 -6.55
N LEU A 67 -1.27 7.43 -7.51
CA LEU A 67 -0.31 6.78 -8.40
C LEU A 67 -0.26 7.54 -9.73
N THR A 68 0.90 7.54 -10.37
CA THR A 68 1.11 8.14 -11.68
C THR A 68 1.64 7.12 -12.67
N ASP A 69 1.18 7.22 -13.92
CA ASP A 69 1.71 6.50 -15.08
C ASP A 69 2.67 7.37 -15.90
N GLY A 70 3.10 8.51 -15.34
CA GLY A 70 3.92 9.53 -16.01
C GLY A 70 3.12 10.52 -16.87
N LYS A 71 1.81 10.30 -17.07
CA LYS A 71 0.92 11.24 -17.79
C LYS A 71 -0.12 11.86 -16.89
N THR A 72 -0.74 11.04 -16.05
CA THR A 72 -1.84 11.45 -15.18
C THR A 72 -1.68 10.86 -13.79
N ASN A 73 -2.14 11.61 -12.79
CA ASN A 73 -2.21 11.12 -11.42
C ASN A 73 -3.63 10.64 -11.16
N LYS A 74 -3.77 9.41 -10.66
CA LYS A 74 -5.06 8.86 -10.22
C LYS A 74 -5.02 8.57 -8.74
N GLN A 75 -6.10 8.87 -8.04
CA GLN A 75 -6.25 8.43 -6.65
C GLN A 75 -6.51 6.93 -6.63
N CYS A 76 -5.74 6.19 -5.83
CA CYS A 76 -5.83 4.75 -5.74
C CYS A 76 -5.81 4.29 -4.29
N VAL A 77 -6.49 3.16 -4.06
CA VAL A 77 -6.33 2.34 -2.87
C VAL A 77 -5.39 1.21 -3.22
N ILE A 78 -4.29 1.11 -2.48
CA ILE A 78 -3.31 0.05 -2.62
C ILE A 78 -3.35 -0.80 -1.36
N THR A 79 -3.43 -2.12 -1.51
CA THR A 79 -3.35 -3.05 -0.39
C THR A 79 -2.17 -3.98 -0.60
N THR A 80 -1.31 -4.10 0.39
CA THR A 80 -0.16 -5.02 0.39
C THR A 80 -0.27 -5.99 1.56
N TRP A 81 0.27 -7.19 1.40
CA TRP A 81 0.26 -8.24 2.42
C TRP A 81 1.68 -8.70 2.75
N GLU A 82 2.12 -8.45 3.98
CA GLU A 82 3.34 -9.04 4.54
C GLU A 82 3.00 -10.46 5.04
N GLY A 83 3.31 -11.48 4.24
CA GLY A 83 3.00 -12.89 4.53
C GLY A 83 2.83 -13.71 3.25
N TYR A 84 2.45 -14.99 3.38
CA TYR A 84 2.14 -15.83 2.21
C TYR A 84 0.62 -15.88 1.97
N PRO A 85 0.14 -15.64 0.74
CA PRO A 85 0.90 -15.13 -0.42
C PRO A 85 1.27 -13.65 -0.27
N ASN A 86 2.45 -13.26 -0.76
CA ASN A 86 2.85 -11.86 -0.84
C ASN A 86 2.17 -11.28 -2.08
N ASN A 87 1.18 -10.41 -1.87
CA ASN A 87 0.39 -9.88 -2.96
C ASN A 87 0.19 -8.38 -2.79
N ILE A 88 -0.08 -7.73 -3.91
CA ILE A 88 -0.41 -6.32 -3.97
C ILE A 88 -1.64 -6.14 -4.85
N LYS A 89 -2.58 -5.34 -4.36
CA LYS A 89 -3.78 -4.99 -5.08
C LYS A 89 -3.87 -3.49 -5.26
N ILE A 90 -4.27 -3.06 -6.44
CA ILE A 90 -4.38 -1.65 -6.81
C ILE A 90 -5.75 -1.42 -7.41
N LYS A 91 -6.50 -0.49 -6.82
CA LYS A 91 -7.77 -0.01 -7.35
C LYS A 91 -7.74 1.51 -7.44
N CYS A 92 -7.72 2.03 -8.66
CA CYS A 92 -7.75 3.46 -8.89
C CYS A 92 -9.17 3.97 -9.17
N GLU A 93 -9.41 5.24 -8.86
CA GLU A 93 -10.68 5.90 -9.11
C GLU A 93 -10.99 5.94 -10.62
N GLY A 94 -12.22 5.58 -10.97
CA GLY A 94 -12.67 5.51 -12.37
C GLY A 94 -12.26 4.23 -13.11
N ASP A 95 -11.49 3.33 -12.49
CA ASP A 95 -11.20 2.02 -13.07
C ASP A 95 -12.32 1.02 -12.74
N ASP A 96 -12.81 0.31 -13.75
CA ASP A 96 -13.82 -0.75 -13.58
C ASP A 96 -13.24 -2.02 -12.94
N ALA A 97 -11.93 -2.22 -13.05
CA ALA A 97 -11.23 -3.42 -12.60
C ALA A 97 -10.23 -3.12 -11.47
N GLU A 98 -10.13 -4.05 -10.53
CA GLU A 98 -9.05 -4.10 -9.54
C GLU A 98 -7.88 -4.91 -10.13
N LEU A 99 -6.67 -4.38 -10.04
CA LEU A 99 -5.45 -5.09 -10.42
C LEU A 99 -4.91 -5.87 -9.22
N SER A 100 -4.40 -7.07 -9.47
CA SER A 100 -3.81 -7.93 -8.45
C SER A 100 -2.53 -8.54 -8.99
N PHE A 101 -1.45 -8.41 -8.23
CA PHE A 101 -0.14 -8.96 -8.57
C PHE A 101 0.38 -9.78 -7.39
N THR A 102 1.15 -10.82 -7.71
CA THR A 102 1.90 -11.61 -6.73
C THR A 102 3.35 -11.16 -6.80
N LEU A 103 3.96 -10.91 -5.63
CA LEU A 103 5.36 -10.51 -5.49
C LEU A 103 6.25 -11.71 -5.14
#